data_AF-A0A7S3UPW6-F1
#
_entry.id   AF-A0A7S3UPW6-F1
#
_cell.length_a   1.000
_cell.length_b   1.000
_cell.length_c   1.000
_cell.angle_alpha   90.00
_cell.angle_beta   90.00
_cell.angle_gamma   90.00
#
_symmetry.space_group_name_H-M   'P 1'
#
loop_
_entity.id
_entity.type
_entity.pdbx_description
1 polymer ?
#
loop_
_entity_poly.entity_id
_entity_poly.type
_entity_poly.pdbx_seq_one_letter_code
_entity_poly.pdbx_strand_id
1 'polypeptide(L)'
;HVRVHCPLLAALAMSFHRAMAKYFAGRTQQTTPHIIKYCQPQENQLQAFRRQVLAPAWFAVFKGPMEKWEYMRSVATMRNYGIMADDATNCRNHIFERAMELLPEDIKTHRYRRAMRACEFS
;
A
#
# COMPACT_ATOMS: atom_id res chain seq x y z
N HIS A 1 1.83 56.27 15.70
CA HIS A 1 1.45 55.07 16.48
C HIS A 1 2.62 54.11 16.54
N VAL A 2 3.22 53.97 17.72
CA VAL A 2 4.51 53.31 17.98
C VAL A 2 4.36 51.79 17.89
N ARG A 3 5.03 51.14 16.93
CA ARG A 3 5.31 49.69 16.96
C ARG A 3 6.44 49.45 17.94
N VAL A 4 6.11 48.99 19.14
CA VAL A 4 7.09 48.52 20.12
C VAL A 4 7.53 47.12 19.69
N HIS A 5 8.56 47.05 18.86
CA HIS A 5 9.31 45.80 18.67
C HIS A 5 10.13 45.56 19.95
N CYS A 6 9.65 44.70 20.84
CA CYS A 6 10.40 44.24 22.01
C CYS A 6 11.23 42.98 21.63
N PRO A 7 12.53 43.11 21.30
CA PRO A 7 13.39 41.96 20.99
C PRO A 7 13.58 41.00 22.17
N LEU A 8 13.37 41.49 23.40
CA LEU A 8 13.44 40.71 24.64
C LEU A 8 12.38 39.60 24.73
N LEU A 9 11.16 39.84 24.21
CA LEU A 9 10.08 38.84 24.20
C LEU A 9 10.39 37.70 23.22
N ALA A 10 10.99 38.01 22.08
CA ALA A 10 11.41 37.01 21.09
C ALA A 10 12.57 36.15 21.62
N ALA A 11 13.54 36.74 22.32
CA ALA A 11 14.65 36.01 22.94
C ALA A 11 14.16 35.05 24.04
N LEU A 12 13.20 35.47 24.87
CA LEU A 12 12.56 34.63 25.87
C LEU A 12 11.77 33.47 25.23
N ALA A 13 10.99 33.74 24.19
CA ALA A 13 10.26 32.70 23.44
C ALA A 13 11.21 31.67 22.80
N MET A 14 12.35 32.10 22.25
CA MET A 14 13.37 31.21 21.70
C MET A 14 14.05 30.37 22.80
N SER A 15 14.28 30.94 23.98
CA SER A 15 14.84 30.22 25.12
C SER A 15 13.86 29.17 25.68
N PHE A 16 12.57 29.49 25.72
CA PHE A 16 11.51 28.57 26.14
C PHE A 16 11.31 27.44 25.14
N HIS A 17 11.23 27.75 23.85
CA HIS A 17 11.12 26.73 22.80
C HIS A 17 12.35 25.82 22.77
N ARG A 18 13.54 26.37 23.03
CA ARG A 18 14.79 25.59 23.15
C ARG A 18 14.79 24.70 24.40
N ALA A 19 14.23 25.17 25.53
CA ALA A 19 14.10 24.38 26.74
C ALA A 19 13.07 23.24 26.58
N MET A 20 11.91 23.53 26.00
CA MET A 20 10.91 22.52 25.64
C MET A 20 11.47 21.50 24.64
N ALA A 21 12.17 21.94 23.60
CA ALA A 21 12.76 21.04 22.61
C ALA A 21 13.78 20.10 23.26
N LYS A 22 14.61 20.58 24.20
CA LYS A 22 15.53 19.73 24.98
C LYS A 22 14.78 18.72 25.85
N TYR A 23 13.68 19.13 26.48
CA TYR A 23 12.86 18.24 27.31
C TYR A 23 12.21 17.13 26.49
N PHE A 24 11.64 17.44 25.32
CA PHE A 24 11.06 16.43 24.44
C PHE A 24 12.13 15.56 23.78
N ALA A 25 13.25 16.13 23.34
CA ALA A 25 14.36 15.36 22.77
C ALA A 25 14.93 14.33 23.75
N GLY A 26 15.01 14.67 25.05
CA GLY A 26 15.42 13.73 26.10
C GLY A 26 14.39 12.62 26.37
N ARG A 27 13.10 12.89 26.16
CA ARG A 27 12.01 11.92 26.38
C ARG A 27 11.75 11.01 25.18
N THR A 28 11.95 11.49 23.96
CA THR A 28 11.78 10.71 22.72
C THR A 28 12.82 9.60 22.55
N GLN A 29 13.95 9.66 23.28
CA GLN A 29 14.98 8.62 23.21
C GLN A 29 14.63 7.35 24.01
N GLN A 30 13.58 7.37 24.83
CA GLN A 30 13.18 6.19 25.63
C GLN A 30 12.23 5.24 24.90
N THR A 31 11.69 5.63 23.76
CA THR A 31 11.03 4.70 22.84
C THR A 31 12.08 4.13 21.88
N THR A 32 12.96 3.26 22.39
CA THR A 32 13.66 2.34 21.50
C THR A 32 12.59 1.64 20.67
N PRO A 33 12.62 1.72 19.33
CA PRO A 33 11.71 0.92 18.53
C PRO A 33 11.95 -0.53 18.96
N HIS A 34 10.92 -1.19 19.47
CA HIS A 34 10.95 -2.62 19.64
C HIS A 34 11.13 -3.19 18.23
N ILE A 35 12.37 -3.44 17.84
CA ILE A 35 12.69 -4.16 16.61
C ILE A 35 12.09 -5.55 16.84
N ILE A 36 10.94 -5.81 16.23
CA ILE A 36 10.33 -7.13 16.22
C ILE A 36 11.34 -8.02 15.49
N LYS A 37 12.17 -8.71 16.26
CA LYS A 37 13.01 -9.77 15.73
C LYS A 37 12.06 -10.89 15.36
N TYR A 38 11.80 -11.05 14.07
CA TYR A 38 11.11 -12.22 13.55
C TYR A 38 11.95 -13.45 13.92
N CYS A 39 11.65 -14.08 15.06
CA CYS A 39 12.17 -15.40 15.36
C CYS A 39 11.65 -16.33 14.26
N GLN A 40 12.53 -16.76 13.37
CA GLN A 40 12.21 -17.83 12.44
C GLN A 40 11.84 -19.05 13.29
N PRO A 41 10.61 -19.57 13.19
CA PRO A 41 10.23 -20.75 13.96
C PRO A 41 11.18 -21.89 13.58
N GLN A 42 11.71 -22.61 14.58
CA GLN A 42 12.53 -23.79 14.29
C GLN A 42 11.65 -24.82 13.58
N GLU A 43 11.99 -25.11 12.32
CA GLU A 43 11.22 -26.03 11.49
C GLU A 43 11.53 -27.47 11.86
N ASN A 44 10.48 -28.26 12.11
CA ASN A 44 10.61 -29.71 12.22
C ASN A 44 11.02 -30.32 10.86
N GLN A 45 11.76 -31.44 10.86
CA GLN A 45 12.20 -32.09 9.60
C GLN A 45 11.05 -32.42 8.63
N LEU A 46 9.87 -32.76 9.16
CA LEU A 46 8.67 -32.97 8.36
C LEU A 46 8.14 -31.68 7.70
N GLN A 47 8.26 -30.54 8.40
CA GLN A 47 7.90 -29.24 7.82
C GLN A 47 8.88 -28.86 6.70
N ALA A 48 10.16 -29.13 6.89
CA ALA A 48 11.18 -28.94 5.86
C ALA A 48 10.91 -29.81 4.63
N PHE A 49 10.61 -31.09 4.80
CA PHE A 49 10.25 -32.00 3.70
C PHE A 49 8.99 -31.54 2.95
N ARG A 50 7.93 -31.15 3.69
CA ARG A 50 6.72 -30.61 3.07
C ARG A 50 7.02 -29.38 2.23
N ARG A 51 7.82 -28.46 2.75
CA ARG A 51 8.15 -27.21 2.06
C ARG A 51 9.04 -27.44 0.83
N GLN A 52 10.00 -28.36 0.91
CA GLN A 52 10.99 -28.57 -0.13
C GLN A 52 10.55 -29.51 -1.25
N VAL A 53 9.68 -30.48 -0.95
CA VAL A 53 9.33 -31.55 -1.92
C VAL A 53 7.84 -31.51 -2.25
N LEU A 54 6.97 -31.64 -1.25
CA LEU A 54 5.53 -31.73 -1.48
C LEU A 54 4.93 -30.43 -2.00
N ALA A 55 5.32 -29.29 -1.43
CA ALA A 55 4.82 -27.99 -1.84
C ALA A 55 5.14 -27.67 -3.30
N PRO A 56 6.40 -27.69 -3.78
CA PRO A 56 6.70 -27.39 -5.17
C PRO A 56 6.07 -28.40 -6.14
N ALA A 57 6.03 -29.69 -5.79
CA ALA A 57 5.35 -30.69 -6.61
C ALA A 57 3.85 -30.40 -6.75
N TRP A 58 3.17 -30.09 -5.63
CA TRP A 58 1.77 -29.67 -5.65
C TRP A 58 1.57 -28.38 -6.45
N PHE A 59 2.47 -27.41 -6.29
CA PHE A 59 2.40 -26.15 -7.02
C PHE A 59 2.55 -26.36 -8.53
N ALA A 60 3.45 -27.24 -8.95
CA ALA A 60 3.69 -27.54 -10.36
C ALA A 60 2.52 -28.30 -11.00
N VAL A 61 1.94 -29.28 -10.30
CA VAL A 61 0.92 -30.17 -10.87
C VAL A 61 -0.48 -29.56 -10.81
N PHE A 62 -0.84 -28.91 -9.71
CA PHE A 62 -2.23 -28.48 -9.49
C PHE A 62 -2.37 -26.97 -9.53
N LYS A 63 -1.66 -26.26 -8.63
CA LYS A 63 -1.88 -24.82 -8.42
C LYS A 63 -1.49 -23.98 -9.64
N GLY A 64 -0.35 -24.27 -10.26
CA GLY A 64 0.14 -23.54 -11.43
C GLY A 64 -0.83 -23.63 -12.63
N PRO A 65 -1.22 -24.85 -13.05
CA PRO A 65 -2.22 -25.02 -14.11
C PRO A 65 -3.58 -24.38 -13.77
N MET A 66 -4.04 -24.51 -12.53
CA MET A 66 -5.29 -23.90 -12.06
C MET A 66 -5.24 -22.37 -12.15
N GLU A 67 -4.21 -21.73 -11.62
CA GLU A 67 -4.05 -20.27 -11.71
C GLU A 67 -3.91 -19.79 -13.15
N LYS A 68 -3.21 -20.54 -13.99
CA LYS A 68 -3.10 -20.22 -15.42
C LYS A 68 -4.48 -20.27 -16.09
N TRP A 69 -5.28 -21.28 -15.78
CA TRP A 69 -6.65 -21.39 -16.29
C TRP A 69 -7.53 -20.23 -15.78
N GLU A 70 -7.47 -19.92 -14.49
CA GLU A 70 -8.22 -18.81 -13.90
C GLU A 70 -7.82 -17.46 -14.52
N TYR A 71 -6.53 -17.24 -14.73
CA TYR A 71 -6.02 -16.06 -15.41
C TYR A 71 -6.52 -15.97 -16.86
N MET A 72 -6.44 -17.06 -17.64
CA MET A 72 -6.91 -17.06 -19.01
C MET A 72 -8.43 -16.81 -19.09
N ARG A 73 -9.19 -17.41 -18.16
CA ARG A 73 -10.63 -17.20 -18.05
C ARG A 73 -10.95 -15.75 -17.71
N SER A 74 -10.28 -15.15 -16.72
CA SER A 74 -10.52 -13.76 -16.34
C SER A 74 -10.18 -12.79 -17.47
N VAL A 75 -9.06 -13.01 -18.17
CA VAL A 75 -8.67 -12.24 -19.36
C VAL A 75 -9.70 -12.37 -20.47
N ALA A 76 -10.21 -13.57 -20.75
CA ALA A 76 -11.26 -13.77 -21.75
C ALA A 76 -12.53 -12.99 -21.39
N THR A 77 -12.99 -13.08 -20.14
CA THR A 77 -14.15 -12.33 -19.65
C THR A 77 -13.95 -10.83 -19.79
N MET A 78 -12.81 -10.29 -19.34
CA MET A 78 -12.52 -8.86 -19.44
C MET A 78 -12.46 -8.36 -20.89
N ARG A 79 -11.90 -9.17 -21.79
CA ARG A 79 -11.89 -8.88 -23.23
C ARG A 79 -13.30 -8.84 -23.82
N ASN A 80 -14.19 -9.75 -23.40
CA ASN A 80 -15.57 -9.77 -23.87
C ASN A 80 -16.32 -8.48 -23.50
N TYR A 81 -16.06 -7.92 -22.32
CA TYR A 81 -16.63 -6.63 -21.89
C TYR A 81 -15.84 -5.40 -22.38
N GLY A 82 -14.69 -5.60 -23.04
CA GLY A 82 -13.83 -4.50 -23.50
C GLY A 82 -13.18 -3.69 -22.37
N ILE A 83 -13.03 -4.29 -21.18
CA ILE A 83 -12.42 -3.68 -20.00
C ILE A 83 -11.02 -4.21 -19.73
N MET A 84 -10.24 -3.45 -18.98
CA MET A 84 -8.93 -3.86 -18.46
C MET A 84 -9.06 -4.37 -17.03
N ALA A 85 -8.06 -5.13 -16.56
CA ALA A 85 -8.05 -5.64 -15.18
C ALA A 85 -8.12 -4.52 -14.13
N ASP A 86 -7.41 -3.41 -14.37
CA ASP A 86 -7.44 -2.25 -13.48
C ASP A 86 -8.83 -1.61 -13.39
N ASP A 87 -9.62 -1.69 -14.48
CA ASP A 87 -10.97 -1.12 -14.52
C ASP A 87 -11.92 -1.88 -13.56
N ALA A 88 -11.72 -3.19 -13.37
CA ALA A 88 -12.51 -4.06 -12.50
C ALA A 88 -12.14 -3.95 -11.01
N THR A 89 -11.14 -3.14 -10.66
CA THR A 89 -10.67 -3.01 -9.27
C THR A 89 -11.65 -2.17 -8.45
N ASN A 90 -11.91 -2.57 -7.20
CA ASN A 90 -12.84 -1.86 -6.33
C ASN A 90 -12.32 -0.44 -5.97
N CYS A 91 -13.08 0.57 -6.39
CA CYS A 91 -12.77 1.97 -6.15
C CYS A 91 -12.92 2.41 -4.68
N ARG A 92 -13.45 1.57 -3.78
CA ARG A 92 -13.62 1.91 -2.34
C ARG A 92 -12.34 1.77 -1.51
N ASN A 93 -11.25 1.32 -2.12
CA ASN A 93 -9.96 1.21 -1.44
C ASN A 93 -9.24 2.56 -1.47
N HIS A 94 -8.85 3.10 -0.30
CA HIS A 94 -8.18 4.41 -0.21
C HIS A 94 -6.90 4.51 -1.05
N ILE A 95 -6.17 3.41 -1.21
CA ILE A 95 -4.98 3.34 -2.07
C ILE A 95 -5.36 3.60 -3.53
N PHE A 96 -6.48 3.03 -3.96
CA PHE A 96 -6.95 3.12 -5.33
C PHE A 96 -7.58 4.46 -5.65
N GLU A 97 -8.32 5.03 -4.70
CA GLU A 97 -8.83 6.42 -4.78
C GLU A 97 -7.67 7.39 -4.98
N ARG A 98 -6.61 7.26 -4.16
CA ARG A 98 -5.41 8.08 -4.31
C ARG A 98 -4.67 7.87 -5.62
N ALA A 99 -4.55 6.62 -6.08
CA ALA A 99 -3.93 6.31 -7.37
C ALA A 99 -4.73 6.92 -8.53
N MET A 100 -6.06 6.90 -8.43
CA MET A 100 -6.92 7.53 -9.41
C MET A 100 -6.76 9.04 -9.43
N GLU A 101 -6.65 9.71 -8.29
CA GLU A 101 -6.38 11.16 -8.26
C GLU A 101 -5.10 11.54 -9.01
N LEU A 102 -4.04 10.75 -8.84
CA LEU A 102 -2.72 10.97 -9.43
C LEU A 102 -2.64 10.66 -10.94
N LEU A 103 -3.60 9.91 -11.49
CA LEU A 103 -3.62 9.57 -12.90
C LEU A 103 -3.88 10.82 -13.77
N PRO A 104 -3.24 10.92 -14.96
CA PRO A 104 -3.56 11.98 -15.92
C PRO A 104 -4.99 11.85 -16.46
N GLU A 105 -5.56 12.98 -16.84
CA GLU A 105 -6.99 13.10 -17.19
C GLU A 105 -7.39 12.26 -18.41
N ASP A 106 -6.47 12.12 -19.38
CA ASP A 106 -6.71 11.30 -20.57
C ASP A 106 -6.96 9.83 -20.20
N ILE A 107 -6.14 9.27 -19.29
CA ILE A 107 -6.26 7.87 -18.86
C ILE A 107 -7.55 7.67 -18.05
N LYS A 108 -7.91 8.63 -17.19
CA LYS A 108 -9.18 8.61 -16.45
C LYS A 108 -10.38 8.58 -17.40
N THR A 109 -10.37 9.43 -18.42
CA THR A 109 -11.43 9.52 -19.43
C THR A 109 -11.55 8.23 -20.22
N HIS A 110 -10.42 7.65 -20.66
CA HIS A 110 -10.43 6.37 -21.39
C HIS A 110 -10.95 5.22 -20.52
N ARG A 111 -10.56 5.18 -19.25
CA ARG A 111 -11.07 4.22 -18.27
C ARG A 111 -12.58 4.37 -18.09
N TYR A 112 -13.08 5.58 -17.88
CA TYR A 112 -14.51 5.85 -17.75
C TYR A 112 -15.29 5.37 -18.97
N ARG A 113 -14.81 5.64 -20.19
CA ARG A 113 -15.45 5.17 -21.43
C ARG A 113 -15.48 3.63 -21.56
N ARG A 114 -14.45 2.92 -21.10
CA ARG A 114 -14.47 1.44 -21.07
C ARG A 114 -15.49 0.93 -20.06
N ALA A 115 -15.52 1.51 -18.87
CA ALA A 115 -16.47 1.13 -17.83
C ALA A 115 -17.93 1.38 -18.24
N MET A 116 -18.24 2.52 -18.88
CA MET A 116 -19.57 2.81 -19.38
C MET A 116 -20.01 1.81 -20.45
N ARG A 117 -19.16 1.50 -21.42
CA ARG A 117 -19.46 0.47 -22.44
C ARG A 117 -19.71 -0.89 -21.80
N ALA A 118 -18.90 -1.29 -20.83
CA ALA A 118 -19.08 -2.56 -20.13
C ALA A 118 -20.42 -2.64 -19.37
N CYS A 119 -20.88 -1.52 -18.81
CA CYS A 119 -22.17 -1.43 -18.15
C CYS A 119 -23.35 -1.60 -19.14
N GLU A 120 -23.19 -1.19 -20.40
CA GLU A 120 -24.21 -1.36 -21.44
C GLU A 120 -24.31 -2.82 -21.92
N PHE A 121 -23.22 -3.59 -21.84
CA PHE A 121 -23.18 -5.01 -22.21
C PHE A 121 -23.54 -5.97 -21.06
N SER A 122 -23.71 -5.46 -19.84
CA SER A 122 -24.04 -6.24 -18.63
C SER A 122 -25.54 -6.29 -18.38
#